data_AF-A0A2J8PZ84-F1
#
_entry.id   AF-A0A2J8PZ84-F1
#
_cell.length_a   1.000
_cell.length_b   1.000
_cell.length_c   1.000
_cell.angle_alpha   90.00
_cell.angle_beta   90.00
_cell.angle_gamma   90.00
#
_symmetry.space_group_name_H-M   'P 1'
#
loop_
_entity.id
_entity.type
_entity.pdbx_description
1 polymer ?
#
loop_
_entity_poly.entity_id
_entity_poly.type
_entity_poly.pdbx_seq_one_letter_code
_entity_poly.pdbx_strand_id
1 'polypeptide(L)'
;MAEAEEQEEESEEEPKLKYERLSNGVTEILQKDAASCMTVHDKFLALGTHYGKVYLLDVQGNITQKFDVSPVKINQISLDESGEHMGVCSEDGKVQVFGLYSGEEFHETFDCPIKIIAVHPHFVRSSCKQFVTGGKKLLLFERSWMNRWKSAVLHEGEGNIRSVKWRGHLIAWANNM
;
A
#
# COMPACT_ATOMS: atom_id res chain seq x y z
N MET A 1 52.16 39.10 23.31
CA MET A 1 50.82 39.37 23.86
C MET A 1 49.88 38.51 23.04
N ALA A 2 49.45 37.38 23.60
CA ALA A 2 48.63 36.40 22.90
C ALA A 2 47.17 36.75 23.17
N GLU A 3 46.42 37.13 22.14
CA GLU A 3 44.97 37.21 22.18
C GLU A 3 44.44 35.79 22.04
N ALA A 4 43.78 35.30 23.09
CA ALA A 4 43.07 34.04 23.06
C ALA A 4 41.76 34.28 22.30
N GLU A 5 41.68 33.73 21.09
CA GLU A 5 40.41 33.62 20.36
C GLU A 5 39.52 32.62 21.10
N GLU A 6 38.49 33.11 21.77
CA GLU A 6 37.40 32.30 22.31
C GLU A 6 36.68 31.64 21.13
N GLN A 7 36.99 30.36 20.88
CA GLN A 7 36.21 29.53 19.98
C GLN A 7 34.86 29.26 20.65
N GLU A 8 33.81 29.96 20.20
CA GLU A 8 32.44 29.60 20.51
C GLU A 8 32.21 28.17 20.00
N GLU A 9 32.10 27.22 20.93
CA GLU A 9 31.67 25.85 20.63
C GLU A 9 30.23 25.93 20.10
N GLU A 10 30.05 25.90 18.78
CA GLU A 10 28.76 25.62 18.15
C GLU A 10 28.29 24.25 18.65
N SER A 11 27.41 24.25 19.65
CA SER A 11 26.80 23.02 20.16
C SER A 11 26.01 22.35 19.04
N GLU A 12 26.37 21.11 18.68
CA GLU A 12 25.63 20.34 17.68
C GLU A 12 24.14 20.22 18.09
N GLU A 13 23.21 20.64 17.21
CA GLU A 13 21.77 20.57 17.49
C GLU A 13 21.32 19.12 17.71
N GLU A 14 20.56 18.88 18.80
CA GLU A 14 20.02 17.55 19.10
C GLU A 14 19.07 17.07 17.98
N PRO A 15 19.23 15.84 17.46
CA PRO A 15 18.41 15.33 16.38
C PRO A 15 16.94 15.14 16.82
N LYS A 16 16.02 15.69 16.03
CA LYS A 16 14.56 15.64 16.30
C LYS A 16 13.95 14.25 16.14
N LEU A 17 14.62 13.35 15.42
CA LEU A 17 14.14 11.99 15.10
C LEU A 17 15.25 10.96 15.28
N LYS A 18 14.88 9.80 15.79
CA LYS A 18 15.70 8.59 15.75
C LYS A 18 15.33 7.83 14.48
N TYR A 19 16.31 7.56 13.63
CA TYR A 19 16.11 6.82 12.39
C TYR A 19 17.20 5.78 12.22
N GLU A 20 16.84 4.70 11.56
CA GLU A 20 17.75 3.63 11.19
C GLU A 20 17.40 3.18 9.77
N ARG A 21 18.42 2.78 9.01
CA ARG A 21 18.20 2.22 7.69
C ARG A 21 17.64 0.81 7.83
N LEU A 22 16.43 0.61 7.30
CA LEU A 22 15.86 -0.73 7.15
C LEU A 22 16.78 -1.57 6.23
N SER A 23 17.35 -2.64 6.78
CA SER A 23 18.41 -3.43 6.15
C SER A 23 17.94 -4.87 5.91
N ASN A 24 18.82 -5.87 6.03
CA ASN A 24 18.52 -7.28 5.83
C ASN A 24 17.90 -7.58 4.44
N GLY A 25 16.74 -8.23 4.41
CA GLY A 25 16.09 -8.67 3.17
C GLY A 25 15.75 -7.54 2.21
N VAL A 26 15.56 -6.32 2.72
CA VAL A 26 15.34 -5.12 1.89
C VAL A 26 16.53 -4.85 0.98
N THR A 27 17.76 -5.04 1.47
CA THR A 27 18.97 -4.81 0.67
C THR A 27 19.00 -5.73 -0.55
N GLU A 28 18.66 -7.02 -0.36
CA GLU A 28 18.64 -7.99 -1.45
C GLU A 28 17.51 -7.74 -2.46
N ILE A 29 16.34 -7.29 -1.98
CA ILE A 29 15.23 -6.88 -2.85
C ILE A 29 15.70 -5.72 -3.73
N LEU A 30 16.29 -4.69 -3.13
CA LEU A 30 16.68 -3.46 -3.83
C LEU A 30 17.91 -3.62 -4.75
N GLN A 31 18.68 -4.70 -4.60
CA GLN A 31 19.73 -5.06 -5.56
C GLN A 31 19.17 -5.69 -6.84
N LYS A 32 17.98 -6.33 -6.77
CA LYS A 32 17.38 -7.09 -7.87
C LYS A 32 16.21 -6.35 -8.53
N ASP A 33 15.59 -5.44 -7.81
CA ASP A 33 14.38 -4.72 -8.19
C ASP A 33 14.34 -3.34 -7.53
N ALA A 34 13.41 -2.48 -7.94
CA ALA A 34 13.13 -1.20 -7.30
C ALA A 34 11.83 -1.28 -6.50
N ALA A 35 11.84 -0.75 -5.27
CA ALA A 35 10.62 -0.53 -4.51
C ALA A 35 9.71 0.47 -5.23
N SER A 36 8.41 0.16 -5.33
CA SER A 36 7.41 0.99 -6.01
C SER A 36 6.38 1.60 -5.06
N CYS A 37 6.01 0.87 -4.00
CA CYS A 37 5.08 1.32 -2.98
C CYS A 37 5.31 0.54 -1.68
N MET A 38 4.86 1.10 -0.56
CA MET A 38 4.95 0.45 0.74
C MET A 38 3.76 0.82 1.60
N THR A 39 3.31 -0.10 2.44
CA THR A 39 2.39 0.19 3.55
C THR A 39 2.91 -0.44 4.83
N VAL A 40 2.57 0.16 5.96
CA VAL A 40 3.08 -0.21 7.29
C VAL A 40 1.91 -0.65 8.15
N HIS A 41 2.07 -1.80 8.78
CA HIS A 41 1.19 -2.31 9.83
C HIS A 41 1.96 -2.36 11.16
N ASP A 42 1.27 -2.50 12.28
CA ASP A 42 1.91 -2.61 13.61
C ASP A 42 2.80 -3.87 13.75
N LYS A 43 2.57 -4.89 12.93
CA LYS A 43 3.22 -6.21 12.96
C LYS A 43 4.27 -6.39 11.86
N PHE A 44 4.12 -5.72 10.72
CA PHE A 44 4.93 -5.96 9.53
C PHE A 44 4.86 -4.78 8.55
N LEU A 45 5.77 -4.78 7.58
CA LEU A 45 5.81 -3.88 6.44
C LEU A 45 5.42 -4.67 5.19
N ALA A 46 4.65 -4.08 4.29
CA ALA A 46 4.36 -4.66 2.97
C ALA A 46 4.99 -3.78 1.89
N LEU A 47 5.93 -4.34 1.13
CA LEU A 47 6.73 -3.65 0.11
C LEU A 47 6.40 -4.19 -1.29
N GLY A 48 5.87 -3.33 -2.15
CA GLY A 48 5.65 -3.61 -3.56
C GLY A 48 6.82 -3.18 -4.43
N THR A 49 6.98 -3.81 -5.58
CA THR A 49 8.15 -3.63 -6.46
C THR A 49 7.80 -3.39 -7.93
N HIS A 50 8.80 -2.96 -8.72
CA HIS A 50 8.67 -2.70 -10.15
C HIS A 50 8.52 -3.96 -11.01
N TYR A 51 9.01 -5.12 -10.59
CA TYR A 51 8.73 -6.41 -11.24
C TYR A 51 7.58 -7.19 -10.56
N GLY A 52 6.64 -6.46 -9.97
CA GLY A 52 5.33 -7.01 -9.62
C GLY A 52 5.30 -8.01 -8.48
N LYS A 53 6.31 -7.95 -7.60
CA LYS A 53 6.35 -8.72 -6.35
C LYS A 53 5.91 -7.86 -5.17
N VAL A 54 5.26 -8.51 -4.21
CA VAL A 54 4.96 -7.95 -2.89
C VAL A 54 5.68 -8.77 -1.83
N TYR A 55 6.40 -8.10 -0.94
CA TYR A 55 7.14 -8.70 0.17
C TYR A 55 6.52 -8.27 1.48
N LEU A 56 6.26 -9.22 2.38
CA LEU A 56 6.02 -8.90 3.79
C LEU A 56 7.34 -8.99 4.53
N LEU A 57 7.64 -7.96 5.30
CA LEU A 57 8.87 -7.81 6.05
C LEU A 57 8.53 -7.61 7.52
N ASP A 58 9.31 -8.18 8.42
CA ASP A 58 9.23 -7.76 9.82
C ASP A 58 9.82 -6.34 10.01
N VAL A 59 9.74 -5.82 11.24
CA VAL A 59 10.26 -4.48 11.58
C VAL A 59 11.78 -4.35 11.44
N GLN A 60 12.51 -5.47 11.34
CA GLN A 60 13.95 -5.50 11.09
C GLN A 60 14.29 -5.61 9.60
N GLY A 61 13.30 -5.76 8.72
CA GLY A 61 13.49 -5.89 7.28
C GLY A 61 13.75 -7.33 6.81
N ASN A 62 13.50 -8.35 7.64
CA ASN A 62 13.58 -9.75 7.22
C ASN A 62 12.32 -10.12 6.43
N ILE A 63 12.49 -10.85 5.32
CA ILE A 63 11.36 -11.32 4.50
C ILE A 63 10.64 -12.45 5.21
N THR A 64 9.36 -12.24 5.51
CA THR A 64 8.47 -13.25 6.11
C THR A 64 7.60 -13.93 5.06
N GLN A 65 7.13 -13.19 4.06
CA GLN A 65 6.33 -13.72 2.94
C GLN A 65 6.65 -13.01 1.63
N LYS A 66 6.35 -13.66 0.50
CA LYS A 66 6.54 -13.14 -0.86
C LYS A 66 5.36 -13.56 -1.73
N PHE A 67 4.82 -12.62 -2.50
CA PHE A 67 3.76 -12.84 -3.48
C PHE A 67 4.22 -12.36 -4.87
N ASP A 68 4.10 -13.23 -5.88
CA ASP A 68 4.32 -12.87 -7.29
C ASP A 68 2.95 -12.50 -7.91
N VAL A 69 2.63 -11.20 -7.93
CA VAL A 69 1.27 -10.70 -8.26
C VAL A 69 1.14 -10.39 -9.76
N SER A 70 2.14 -9.72 -10.33
CA SER A 70 2.14 -9.23 -11.71
C SER A 70 3.54 -9.34 -12.31
N PRO A 71 3.69 -9.39 -13.64
CA PRO A 71 5.00 -9.21 -14.28
C PRO A 71 5.46 -7.75 -14.32
N VAL A 72 4.62 -6.79 -13.90
CA VAL A 72 4.91 -5.34 -13.95
C VAL A 72 4.68 -4.67 -12.60
N LYS A 73 5.03 -3.37 -12.54
CA LYS A 73 5.05 -2.57 -11.31
C LYS A 73 3.77 -2.65 -10.49
N ILE A 74 3.92 -2.91 -9.20
CA ILE A 74 2.85 -2.74 -8.20
C ILE A 74 2.65 -1.25 -7.95
N ASN A 75 1.42 -0.77 -8.11
CA ASN A 75 1.07 0.62 -7.96
C ASN A 75 0.69 0.99 -6.53
N GLN A 76 -0.07 0.13 -5.84
CA GLN A 76 -0.46 0.37 -4.45
C GLN A 76 -0.79 -0.94 -3.73
N ILE A 77 -0.54 -0.92 -2.43
CA ILE A 77 -0.93 -1.95 -1.48
C ILE A 77 -1.80 -1.28 -0.40
N SER A 78 -2.88 -1.93 -0.01
CA SER A 78 -3.74 -1.54 1.10
C SER A 78 -3.94 -2.72 2.04
N LEU A 79 -4.02 -2.46 3.34
CA LEU A 79 -4.33 -3.46 4.37
C LEU A 79 -5.64 -3.06 5.07
N ASP A 80 -6.34 -4.05 5.62
CA ASP A 80 -7.33 -3.80 6.66
C ASP A 80 -6.63 -3.50 8.01
N GLU A 81 -7.38 -3.00 9.00
CA GLU A 81 -6.82 -2.60 10.30
C GLU A 81 -6.30 -3.79 11.14
N SER A 82 -6.74 -5.02 10.87
CA SER A 82 -6.19 -6.20 11.55
C SER A 82 -4.87 -6.67 10.93
N GLY A 83 -4.61 -6.26 9.69
CA GLY A 83 -3.47 -6.72 8.89
C GLY A 83 -3.65 -8.15 8.41
N GLU A 84 -4.89 -8.60 8.23
CA GLU A 84 -5.22 -9.97 7.80
C GLU A 84 -5.61 -10.03 6.32
N HIS A 85 -6.07 -8.91 5.74
CA HIS A 85 -6.47 -8.83 4.34
C HIS A 85 -5.67 -7.73 3.63
N MET A 86 -5.18 -8.08 2.44
CA MET A 86 -4.36 -7.22 1.62
C MET A 86 -4.99 -7.03 0.25
N GLY A 87 -5.08 -5.79 -0.17
CA GLY A 87 -5.42 -5.38 -1.51
C GLY A 87 -4.16 -4.93 -2.25
N VAL A 88 -3.98 -5.37 -3.50
CA VAL A 88 -2.85 -5.02 -4.36
C VAL A 88 -3.36 -4.64 -5.75
N CYS A 89 -2.81 -3.57 -6.33
CA CYS A 89 -3.07 -3.21 -7.73
C CYS A 89 -1.78 -2.93 -8.50
N SER A 90 -1.82 -3.08 -9.82
CA SER A 90 -0.63 -3.06 -10.69
C SER A 90 -0.83 -2.32 -12.01
N GLU A 91 0.28 -2.07 -12.70
CA GLU A 91 0.33 -1.27 -13.93
C GLU A 91 -0.36 -1.94 -15.13
N ASP A 92 -0.43 -3.28 -15.16
CA ASP A 92 -1.15 -4.06 -16.17
C ASP A 92 -2.65 -4.22 -15.85
N GLY A 93 -3.15 -3.48 -14.86
CA GLY A 93 -4.57 -3.45 -14.54
C GLY A 93 -5.04 -4.59 -13.63
N LYS A 94 -4.16 -5.43 -13.09
CA LYS A 94 -4.59 -6.45 -12.12
C LYS A 94 -4.91 -5.82 -10.77
N VAL A 95 -6.01 -6.28 -10.19
CA VAL A 95 -6.46 -6.00 -8.83
C VAL A 95 -6.69 -7.32 -8.12
N GLN A 96 -6.03 -7.49 -6.98
CA GLN A 96 -6.22 -8.64 -6.11
C GLN A 96 -6.56 -8.18 -4.70
N VAL A 97 -7.50 -8.84 -4.03
CA VAL A 97 -7.77 -8.65 -2.60
C VAL A 97 -7.85 -10.02 -1.96
N PHE A 98 -6.96 -10.32 -1.03
CA PHE A 98 -6.84 -11.65 -0.46
C PHE A 98 -6.44 -11.63 1.01
N GLY A 99 -6.75 -12.72 1.71
CA GLY A 99 -6.30 -12.94 3.08
C GLY A 99 -4.85 -13.42 3.14
N LEU A 100 -4.07 -12.91 4.08
CA LEU A 100 -2.69 -13.37 4.30
C LEU A 100 -2.63 -14.78 4.92
N TYR A 101 -3.70 -15.18 5.61
CA TYR A 101 -3.81 -16.47 6.31
C TYR A 101 -5.16 -17.16 6.06
N SER A 102 -5.96 -16.67 5.11
CA SER A 102 -7.26 -17.24 4.75
C SER A 102 -7.31 -17.52 3.25
N GLY A 103 -8.13 -18.48 2.83
CA GLY A 103 -8.32 -18.80 1.39
C GLY A 103 -9.24 -17.83 0.65
N GLU A 104 -9.49 -16.63 1.19
CA GLU A 104 -10.31 -15.63 0.53
C GLU A 104 -9.52 -14.88 -0.53
N GLU A 105 -10.10 -14.78 -1.74
CA GLU A 105 -9.48 -14.09 -2.86
C GLU A 105 -10.52 -13.44 -3.77
N PHE A 106 -10.25 -12.20 -4.15
CA PHE A 106 -10.81 -11.49 -5.29
C PHE A 106 -9.69 -11.26 -6.30
N HIS A 107 -9.98 -11.49 -7.58
CA HIS A 107 -9.05 -11.19 -8.66
C HIS A 107 -9.84 -10.68 -9.87
N GLU A 108 -9.46 -9.50 -10.36
CA GLU A 108 -9.98 -8.93 -11.59
C GLU A 108 -8.84 -8.25 -12.37
N THR A 109 -8.91 -8.31 -13.70
CA THR A 109 -7.97 -7.61 -14.60
C THR A 109 -8.75 -6.60 -15.41
N PHE A 110 -8.37 -5.33 -15.29
CA PHE A 110 -8.97 -4.22 -16.02
C PHE A 110 -8.18 -3.93 -17.29
N ASP A 111 -8.87 -3.43 -18.33
CA ASP A 111 -8.24 -3.03 -19.60
C ASP A 111 -7.42 -1.72 -19.51
N CYS A 112 -7.15 -1.23 -18.30
CA CYS A 112 -6.38 -0.03 -18.05
C CYS A 112 -5.54 -0.16 -16.76
N PRO A 113 -4.44 0.59 -16.64
CA PRO A 113 -3.64 0.59 -15.42
C PRO A 113 -4.45 1.02 -14.20
N ILE A 114 -4.36 0.24 -13.12
CA ILE A 114 -5.00 0.55 -11.85
C ILE A 114 -3.97 1.16 -10.89
N LYS A 115 -4.27 2.37 -10.42
CA LYS A 115 -3.34 3.18 -9.63
C LYS A 115 -3.67 3.16 -8.15
N ILE A 116 -4.93 2.91 -7.83
CA ILE A 116 -5.41 3.01 -6.46
C ILE A 116 -6.19 1.80 -6.03
N ILE A 117 -5.98 1.42 -4.77
CA ILE A 117 -6.76 0.42 -4.06
C ILE A 117 -6.85 0.81 -2.59
N ALA A 118 -8.02 0.66 -1.98
CA ALA A 118 -8.20 0.81 -0.54
C ALA A 118 -9.19 -0.25 -0.04
N VAL A 119 -8.69 -1.14 0.82
CA VAL A 119 -9.49 -2.17 1.49
C VAL A 119 -10.26 -1.53 2.63
N HIS A 120 -11.51 -1.96 2.85
CA HIS A 120 -12.29 -1.46 3.97
C HIS A 120 -11.56 -1.77 5.31
N PRO A 121 -11.45 -0.81 6.25
CA PRO A 121 -10.70 -0.96 7.51
C PRO A 121 -11.08 -2.19 8.33
N HIS A 122 -12.36 -2.56 8.30
CA HIS A 122 -12.88 -3.79 8.90
C HIS A 122 -13.38 -4.78 7.85
N PHE A 123 -12.52 -5.17 6.90
CA PHE A 123 -12.91 -5.92 5.70
C PHE A 123 -13.85 -7.10 5.98
N VAL A 124 -13.47 -8.01 6.88
CA VAL A 124 -14.29 -9.19 7.24
C VAL A 124 -15.53 -8.84 8.04
N ARG A 125 -15.46 -7.85 8.93
CA ARG A 125 -16.58 -7.47 9.80
C ARG A 125 -17.60 -6.59 9.10
N SER A 126 -17.23 -5.98 7.98
CA SER A 126 -18.19 -5.28 7.13
C SER A 126 -19.22 -6.28 6.59
N SER A 127 -20.50 -5.89 6.59
CA SER A 127 -21.62 -6.76 6.21
C SER A 127 -21.48 -7.36 4.81
N CYS A 128 -20.68 -6.75 3.95
CA CYS A 128 -20.57 -7.08 2.55
C CYS A 128 -19.13 -7.12 2.02
N LYS A 129 -18.08 -7.07 2.85
CA LYS A 129 -16.65 -7.07 2.41
C LYS A 129 -16.37 -6.10 1.26
N GLN A 130 -15.84 -4.94 1.61
CA GLN A 130 -15.75 -3.84 0.66
C GLN A 130 -14.30 -3.45 0.38
N PHE A 131 -14.03 -3.02 -0.84
CA PHE A 131 -12.83 -2.28 -1.17
C PHE A 131 -13.15 -1.33 -2.32
N VAL A 132 -12.34 -0.28 -2.47
CA VAL A 132 -12.39 0.56 -3.67
C VAL A 132 -11.13 0.39 -4.49
N THR A 133 -11.28 0.56 -5.79
CA THR A 133 -10.18 0.55 -6.75
C THR A 133 -10.46 1.52 -7.88
N GLY A 134 -9.45 1.87 -8.69
CA GLY A 134 -9.71 2.73 -9.83
C GLY A 134 -8.53 3.34 -10.57
N GLY A 135 -8.93 4.26 -11.45
CA GLY A 135 -8.10 5.06 -12.36
C GLY A 135 -8.88 6.30 -12.77
N LYS A 136 -9.60 6.23 -13.90
CA LYS A 136 -10.54 7.31 -14.32
C LYS A 136 -11.85 7.35 -13.53
N LYS A 137 -12.25 6.20 -12.99
CA LYS A 137 -13.41 6.04 -12.11
C LYS A 137 -12.93 5.57 -10.74
N LEU A 138 -13.64 5.96 -9.70
CA LEU A 138 -13.57 5.35 -8.39
C LEU A 138 -14.67 4.28 -8.30
N LEU A 139 -14.28 3.02 -8.23
CA LEU A 139 -15.19 1.88 -8.16
C LEU A 139 -15.22 1.33 -6.73
N LEU A 140 -16.42 1.15 -6.19
CA LEU A 140 -16.65 0.38 -4.96
C LEU A 140 -17.01 -1.04 -5.35
N PHE A 141 -16.28 -2.00 -4.80
CA PHE A 141 -16.59 -3.42 -4.88
C PHE A 141 -17.15 -3.91 -3.56
N GLU A 142 -18.23 -4.69 -3.64
CA GLU A 142 -18.89 -5.29 -2.49
C GLU A 142 -19.24 -6.75 -2.79
N ARG A 143 -19.02 -7.62 -1.81
CA ARG A 143 -19.44 -9.01 -1.83
C ARG A 143 -20.90 -9.13 -1.43
N SER A 144 -21.72 -9.51 -2.41
CA SER A 144 -23.16 -9.78 -2.21
C SER A 144 -23.41 -11.12 -1.50
N TRP A 145 -24.66 -11.31 -1.07
CA TRP A 145 -25.15 -12.49 -0.32
C TRP A 145 -24.91 -13.88 -0.97
N MET A 146 -24.54 -13.96 -2.25
CA MET A 146 -24.21 -15.20 -2.97
C MET A 146 -22.70 -15.39 -3.17
N ASN A 147 -21.87 -14.74 -2.35
CA ASN A 147 -20.42 -14.66 -2.52
C ASN A 147 -19.99 -14.11 -3.90
N ARG A 148 -20.85 -13.35 -4.57
CA ARG A 148 -20.54 -12.67 -5.83
C ARG A 148 -20.13 -11.25 -5.57
N TRP A 149 -19.07 -10.80 -6.22
CA TRP A 149 -18.65 -9.41 -6.25
C TRP A 149 -19.54 -8.59 -7.17
N LYS A 150 -19.90 -7.39 -6.73
CA LYS A 150 -20.58 -6.37 -7.53
C LYS A 150 -19.79 -5.08 -7.41
N SER A 151 -19.79 -4.29 -8.48
CA SER A 151 -19.17 -2.97 -8.47
C SER A 151 -20.21 -1.85 -8.66
N ALA A 152 -19.92 -0.69 -8.07
CA ALA A 152 -20.65 0.55 -8.24
C ALA A 152 -19.67 1.69 -8.50
N VAL A 153 -20.03 2.65 -9.35
CA VAL A 153 -19.24 3.86 -9.57
C VAL A 153 -19.55 4.84 -8.44
N LEU A 154 -18.55 5.13 -7.60
CA LEU A 154 -18.64 6.19 -6.59
C LEU A 154 -18.38 7.57 -7.19
N HIS A 155 -17.47 7.64 -8.16
CA HIS A 155 -17.07 8.90 -8.78
C HIS A 155 -16.48 8.69 -10.18
N GLU A 156 -16.72 9.63 -11.09
CA GLU A 156 -16.18 9.70 -12.45
C GLU A 156 -16.26 11.15 -12.97
N GLY A 157 -15.41 11.50 -13.94
CA GLY A 157 -15.57 12.70 -14.76
C GLY A 157 -14.64 13.86 -14.40
N GLU A 158 -13.92 13.78 -13.29
CA GLU A 158 -13.00 14.82 -12.83
C GLU A 158 -11.54 14.33 -12.87
N GLY A 159 -11.14 13.71 -13.99
CA GLY A 159 -9.77 13.23 -14.19
C GLY A 159 -9.41 11.96 -13.41
N ASN A 160 -8.10 11.64 -13.37
CA ASN A 160 -7.61 10.40 -12.78
C ASN A 160 -7.54 10.51 -11.25
N ILE A 161 -8.08 9.51 -10.54
CA ILE A 161 -7.90 9.34 -9.10
C ILE A 161 -6.41 9.10 -8.80
N ARG A 162 -5.86 9.88 -7.88
CA ARG A 162 -4.44 9.84 -7.49
C ARG A 162 -4.22 9.24 -6.12
N SER A 163 -5.17 9.44 -5.20
CA SER A 163 -5.06 8.97 -3.83
C SER A 163 -6.43 8.67 -3.27
N VAL A 164 -6.49 7.64 -2.43
CA VAL A 164 -7.65 7.27 -1.64
C VAL A 164 -7.20 6.90 -0.24
N LYS A 165 -7.95 7.35 0.76
CA LYS A 165 -7.83 6.89 2.15
C LYS A 165 -9.21 6.58 2.70
N TRP A 166 -9.34 5.37 3.26
CA TRP A 166 -10.55 4.89 3.91
C TRP A 166 -10.30 4.77 5.41
N ARG A 167 -11.16 5.38 6.22
CA ARG A 167 -11.13 5.25 7.68
C ARG A 167 -12.54 5.15 8.26
N GLY A 168 -12.82 4.05 8.95
CA GLY A 168 -14.16 3.74 9.45
C GLY A 168 -15.21 3.82 8.34
N HIS A 169 -16.23 4.66 8.55
CA HIS A 169 -17.32 4.90 7.61
C HIS A 169 -17.05 6.05 6.61
N LEU A 170 -15.84 6.61 6.60
CA LEU A 170 -15.47 7.73 5.76
C LEU A 170 -14.44 7.32 4.72
N ILE A 171 -14.59 7.85 3.52
CA ILE A 171 -13.63 7.72 2.44
C ILE A 171 -13.31 9.10 1.88
N ALA A 172 -12.03 9.36 1.66
CA ALA A 172 -11.53 10.57 1.01
C ALA A 172 -10.71 10.18 -0.21
N TRP A 173 -10.90 10.91 -1.31
CA TRP A 173 -10.11 10.74 -2.53
C TRP A 173 -9.67 12.09 -3.10
N ALA A 174 -8.63 12.05 -3.93
CA ALA A 174 -8.13 13.19 -4.68
C ALA A 174 -7.84 12.80 -6.14
N ASN A 175 -8.06 13.74 -7.04
CA ASN A 175 -8.04 13.60 -8.49
C ASN A 175 -7.26 14.74 -9.16
N ASN A 176 -6.82 14.51 -10.40
CA ASN A 176 -6.27 15.59 -11.23
C ASN A 176 -7.42 16.44 -11.79
N MET A 177 -7.43 17.74 -11.49
CA MET A 177 -8.25 18.71 -12.25
C MET A 177 -7.76 18.84 -13.70
#